data_AF-A0A662PTZ5-F1
#
_entry.id   AF-A0A662PTZ5-F1
#
_cell.length_a   1.000
_cell.length_b   1.000
_cell.length_c   1.000
_cell.angle_alpha   90.00
_cell.angle_beta   90.00
_cell.angle_gamma   90.00
#
_symmetry.space_group_name_H-M   'P 1'
#
loop_
_entity.id
_entity.type
_entity.pdbx_description
1 polymer ?
#
loop_
_entity_poly.entity_id
_entity_poly.type
_entity_poly.pdbx_seq_one_letter_code
_entity_poly.pdbx_strand_id
1 'polypeptide(L)'
;DRDEMRKKVKPTDYKILQERAAEEIAKLEGDLIIDTHAAIKTPYGYYPGMPSKVVETLNPDAIVVLEFRPEDILQRRLKDLRAAEGQRRIREVEAEEEVQEHQDVMREFAAAAANHICCYLLRLKFLQPQKYPYQHAEEAASALADLVKKLKGMG
;
A
#
# COMPACT_ATOMS: atom_id res chain seq x y z
N ASP A 1 -6.10 12.81 -8.46
CA ASP A 1 -6.41 11.38 -8.29
C ASP A 1 -5.11 10.57 -8.40
N ARG A 2 -4.75 9.84 -7.33
CA ARG A 2 -3.49 9.07 -7.18
C ARG A 2 -3.30 8.05 -8.30
N ASP A 3 -4.40 7.47 -8.77
CA ASP A 3 -4.40 6.47 -9.84
C ASP A 3 -4.22 7.07 -11.23
N GLU A 4 -4.58 8.33 -11.45
CA GLU A 4 -4.33 8.99 -12.73
C GLU A 4 -2.85 9.29 -12.95
N MET A 5 -2.09 9.58 -11.90
CA MET A 5 -0.65 9.88 -11.99
C MET A 5 0.14 8.66 -12.49
N ARG A 6 -0.30 7.44 -12.13
CA ARG A 6 0.30 6.17 -12.58
C ARG A 6 0.31 5.98 -14.09
N LYS A 7 -0.61 6.63 -14.81
CA LYS A 7 -0.77 6.50 -16.26
C LYS A 7 -0.10 7.63 -17.06
N LYS A 8 0.26 8.74 -16.41
CA LYS A 8 0.63 10.00 -17.09
C LYS A 8 2.06 10.48 -16.80
N VAL A 9 2.75 9.92 -15.79
CA VAL A 9 4.06 10.39 -15.34
C VAL A 9 5.16 9.39 -15.72
N LYS A 10 6.28 9.87 -16.27
CA LYS A 10 7.42 8.99 -16.59
C LYS A 10 8.04 8.42 -15.30
N PRO A 11 8.61 7.20 -15.31
CA PRO A 11 9.18 6.59 -14.10
C PRO A 11 10.23 7.46 -13.36
N THR A 12 11.00 8.25 -14.10
CA THR A 12 12.00 9.19 -13.55
C THR A 12 11.36 10.34 -12.76
N ASP A 13 10.24 10.86 -13.27
CA ASP A 13 9.50 11.95 -12.63
C ASP A 13 8.77 11.44 -11.37
N TYR A 14 8.39 10.16 -11.38
CA TYR A 14 7.79 9.49 -10.22
C TYR A 14 8.79 9.36 -9.06
N LYS A 15 10.03 8.97 -9.34
CA LYS A 15 11.10 8.86 -8.32
C LYS A 15 11.36 10.19 -7.63
N ILE A 16 11.57 11.27 -8.40
CA ILE A 16 11.84 12.61 -7.85
C ILE A 16 10.66 13.10 -6.99
N LEU A 17 9.43 12.84 -7.44
CA LEU A 17 8.24 13.20 -6.68
C LEU A 17 8.15 12.45 -5.35
N GLN A 18 8.43 11.14 -5.35
CA GLN A 18 8.42 10.34 -4.13
C GLN A 18 9.51 10.75 -3.14
N GLU A 19 10.71 11.05 -3.64
CA GLU A 19 11.82 11.53 -2.81
C GLU A 19 11.47 12.88 -2.15
N ARG A 20 10.93 13.84 -2.92
CA ARG A 20 10.47 15.12 -2.36
C ARG A 20 9.34 14.96 -1.35
N ALA A 21 8.38 14.08 -1.63
CA ALA A 21 7.31 13.78 -0.69
C ALA A 21 7.87 13.19 0.61
N ALA A 22 8.85 12.29 0.51
CA ALA A 22 9.51 11.71 1.68
C ALA A 22 10.25 12.77 2.51
N GLU A 23 10.97 13.68 1.85
CA GLU A 23 11.66 14.79 2.52
C GLU A 23 10.69 15.73 3.26
N GLU A 24 9.53 16.03 2.69
CA GLU A 24 8.52 16.86 3.37
C GLU A 24 7.84 16.10 4.52
N ILE A 25 7.55 14.81 4.34
CA ILE A 25 6.95 13.99 5.40
C ILE A 25 7.92 13.84 6.59
N ALA A 26 9.21 13.66 6.32
CA ALA A 26 10.23 13.52 7.36
C ALA A 26 10.41 14.77 8.24
N LYS A 27 9.89 15.92 7.82
CA LYS A 27 9.88 17.17 8.61
C LYS A 27 8.68 17.27 9.55
N LEU A 28 7.67 16.42 9.39
CA LEU A 28 6.48 16.43 10.23
C LEU A 28 6.80 15.83 11.61
N GLU A 29 6.23 16.42 12.65
CA GLU A 29 6.37 15.94 14.03
C GLU A 29 5.16 15.08 14.44
N GLY A 30 5.37 14.16 15.38
CA GLY A 30 4.33 13.29 15.93
C GLY A 30 4.27 11.91 15.28
N ASP A 31 3.18 11.18 15.54
CA ASP A 31 3.00 9.84 14.97
C ASP A 31 2.44 9.95 13.55
N LEU A 32 3.19 9.43 12.59
CA LEU A 32 2.83 9.48 11.18
C LEU A 32 2.39 8.11 10.69
N ILE A 33 1.21 8.09 10.06
CA ILE A 33 0.74 6.93 9.30
C ILE A 33 0.77 7.32 7.83
N ILE A 34 1.60 6.63 7.05
CA ILE A 34 1.81 6.91 5.63
C ILE A 34 1.07 5.84 4.80
N ASP A 35 -0.01 6.22 4.14
CA ASP A 35 -0.70 5.35 3.18
C ASP A 35 0.04 5.37 1.83
N THR A 36 0.69 4.25 1.51
CA THR A 36 1.43 4.06 0.27
C THR A 36 1.31 2.63 -0.24
N HIS A 37 1.76 2.39 -1.47
CA HIS A 37 1.83 1.05 -2.04
C HIS A 37 3.29 0.58 -2.02
N ALA A 38 3.56 -0.63 -1.54
CA ALA A 38 4.92 -1.18 -1.63
C ALA A 38 5.29 -1.59 -3.07
N ALA A 39 4.30 -2.06 -3.86
CA ALA A 39 4.47 -2.38 -5.28
C ALA A 39 3.43 -1.68 -6.14
N ILE A 40 3.88 -1.10 -7.25
CA ILE A 40 3.04 -0.41 -8.23
C ILE A 40 3.09 -1.19 -9.54
N LYS A 41 1.96 -1.75 -9.96
CA LYS A 41 1.85 -2.42 -11.25
C LYS A 41 1.89 -1.38 -12.38
N THR A 42 2.77 -1.59 -13.35
CA THR A 42 2.96 -0.73 -14.52
C THR A 42 2.96 -1.58 -15.79
N PRO A 43 2.84 -0.98 -16.99
CA PRO A 43 3.01 -1.72 -18.25
C PRO A 43 4.36 -2.41 -18.43
N TYR A 44 5.38 -2.05 -17.63
CA TYR A 44 6.73 -2.64 -17.67
C TYR A 44 6.99 -3.66 -16.55
N GLY A 45 5.97 -4.03 -15.77
CA GLY A 45 6.08 -4.86 -14.57
C GLY A 45 5.88 -4.06 -13.27
N TYR A 46 6.41 -4.56 -12.16
CA TYR A 46 6.24 -3.93 -10.84
C TYR A 46 7.34 -2.93 -10.53
N TYR A 47 6.95 -1.71 -10.18
CA TYR A 47 7.85 -0.67 -9.70
C TYR A 47 7.78 -0.59 -8.15
N PRO A 48 8.92 -0.46 -7.46
CA PRO A 48 8.94 -0.33 -6.00
C PRO A 48 8.32 1.02 -5.60
N GLY A 49 7.25 0.99 -4.81
CA GLY A 49 6.59 2.21 -4.37
C GLY A 49 7.30 2.91 -3.20
N MET A 50 8.29 2.26 -2.59
CA MET A 50 9.23 2.87 -1.63
C MET A 50 10.67 2.47 -2.00
N PRO A 51 11.31 3.15 -2.97
CA PRO A 51 12.72 2.94 -3.29
C PRO A 51 13.63 3.18 -2.07
N SER A 52 14.87 2.64 -2.10
CA SER A 52 15.82 2.73 -0.96
C SER A 52 15.95 4.15 -0.40
N LYS A 53 16.10 5.17 -1.26
CA LYS A 53 16.23 6.55 -0.83
C LYS A 53 14.99 7.07 -0.09
N VAL A 54 13.80 6.65 -0.52
CA VAL A 54 12.52 7.03 0.11
C VAL A 54 12.40 6.39 1.49
N VAL A 55 12.65 5.09 1.61
CA VAL A 55 12.54 4.40 2.92
C VAL A 55 13.63 4.86 3.90
N GLU A 56 14.84 5.16 3.42
CA GLU A 56 15.91 5.77 4.23
C GLU A 56 15.51 7.16 4.74
N THR A 57 14.86 7.97 3.90
CA THR A 57 14.45 9.33 4.27
C THR A 57 13.29 9.31 5.26
N LEU A 58 12.32 8.40 5.05
CA LEU A 58 11.19 8.23 5.96
C LEU A 58 11.57 7.57 7.28
N ASN A 59 12.56 6.67 7.26
CA ASN A 59 13.03 5.88 8.41
C ASN A 59 11.91 5.37 9.34
N PRO A 60 10.88 4.66 8.83
CA PRO A 60 9.74 4.24 9.64
C PRO A 60 10.11 3.19 10.69
N ASP A 61 9.42 3.20 11.84
CA ASP A 61 9.55 2.17 12.87
C ASP A 61 8.94 0.82 12.45
N ALA A 62 7.91 0.87 11.61
CA ALA A 62 7.24 -0.33 11.12
C ALA A 62 6.65 -0.11 9.71
N ILE A 63 6.69 -1.18 8.91
CA ILE A 63 5.95 -1.31 7.65
C ILE A 63 4.82 -2.31 7.87
N VAL A 64 3.59 -1.90 7.56
CA VAL A 64 2.40 -2.74 7.71
C VAL A 64 1.81 -3.07 6.35
N VAL A 65 1.66 -4.37 6.07
CA VAL A 65 1.06 -4.88 4.84
C VAL A 65 -0.33 -5.43 5.15
N LEU A 66 -1.34 -4.90 4.46
CA LEU A 66 -2.71 -5.40 4.53
C LEU A 66 -2.93 -6.41 3.40
N GLU A 67 -3.26 -7.65 3.76
CA GLU A 67 -3.54 -8.73 2.80
C GLU A 67 -5.03 -9.08 2.87
N PHE A 68 -5.68 -9.19 1.72
CA PHE A 68 -7.09 -9.57 1.61
C PHE A 68 -7.25 -10.73 0.63
N ARG A 69 -8.40 -11.40 0.67
CA ARG A 69 -8.75 -12.35 -0.39
C ARG A 69 -8.77 -11.65 -1.75
N PRO A 70 -8.18 -12.24 -2.80
CA PRO A 70 -8.22 -11.67 -4.15
C PRO A 70 -9.66 -11.39 -4.61
N GLU A 71 -10.60 -12.28 -4.30
CA GLU A 71 -12.02 -12.12 -4.67
C GLU A 71 -12.62 -10.84 -4.04
N ASP A 72 -12.32 -10.57 -2.77
CA ASP A 72 -12.83 -9.39 -2.05
C ASP A 72 -12.27 -8.10 -2.64
N ILE A 73 -11.00 -8.11 -3.06
CA ILE A 73 -10.36 -6.98 -3.73
C ILE A 73 -11.03 -6.74 -5.08
N LEU A 74 -11.23 -7.80 -5.88
CA LEU A 74 -11.92 -7.70 -7.17
C LEU A 74 -13.32 -7.10 -7.01
N GLN A 75 -14.11 -7.63 -6.07
CA GLN A 75 -15.47 -7.17 -5.83
C GLN A 75 -15.52 -5.69 -5.45
N ARG A 76 -14.61 -5.22 -4.59
CA ARG A 76 -14.49 -3.81 -4.23
C ARG A 76 -14.16 -2.94 -5.44
N ARG A 77 -13.13 -3.32 -6.21
CA ARG A 77 -12.73 -2.59 -7.43
C ARG A 77 -13.85 -2.53 -8.47
N LEU A 78 -14.59 -3.63 -8.66
CA LEU A 78 -15.75 -3.69 -9.54
C LEU A 78 -16.87 -2.74 -9.08
N LYS A 79 -17.12 -2.68 -7.78
CA LYS A 79 -18.12 -1.77 -7.20
C LYS A 79 -17.72 -0.31 -7.43
N ASP A 80 -16.46 0.03 -7.22
CA ASP A 80 -15.93 1.39 -7.43
C ASP A 80 -15.98 1.79 -8.91
N LEU A 81 -15.65 0.87 -9.82
CA LEU A 81 -15.76 1.08 -11.27
C LEU A 81 -17.20 1.30 -11.73
N ARG A 82 -18.18 0.66 -11.09
CA ARG A 82 -19.61 0.87 -11.38
C ARG A 82 -20.12 2.20 -10.85
N ALA A 83 -19.58 2.68 -9.72
CA ALA A 83 -19.93 3.98 -9.15
C ALA A 83 -19.35 5.16 -9.94
N ALA A 84 -18.21 4.97 -10.59
CA ALA A 84 -17.61 5.95 -11.50
C ALA A 84 -18.25 5.85 -12.90
N GLU A 85 -19.43 6.46 -13.10
CA GLU A 85 -20.10 6.51 -14.41
C GLU A 85 -19.20 7.11 -15.50
N GLY A 86 -18.61 6.23 -16.29
CA GLY A 86 -17.81 6.55 -17.46
C GLY A 86 -17.39 5.25 -18.14
N GLN A 87 -18.11 4.87 -19.20
CA GLN A 87 -17.89 3.70 -20.05
C GLN A 87 -16.46 3.65 -20.65
N ARG A 88 -15.42 3.32 -19.87
CA ARG A 88 -14.06 3.06 -20.39
C ARG A 88 -13.22 2.01 -19.65
N ARG A 89 -13.67 1.43 -18.53
CA ARG A 89 -12.82 0.50 -17.73
C ARG A 89 -13.40 -0.91 -17.49
N ILE A 90 -14.43 -1.32 -18.22
CA ILE A 90 -15.04 -2.66 -18.05
C ILE A 90 -14.15 -3.77 -18.66
N ARG A 91 -13.16 -3.42 -19.50
CA ARG A 91 -12.35 -4.40 -20.26
C ARG A 91 -11.10 -4.95 -19.56
N GLU A 92 -10.79 -4.47 -18.35
CA GLU A 92 -9.62 -4.92 -17.57
C GLU A 92 -10.05 -5.24 -16.14
N VAL A 93 -10.96 -6.21 -15.98
CA VAL A 93 -11.11 -6.83 -14.66
C VAL A 93 -9.91 -7.75 -14.52
N GLU A 94 -8.92 -7.35 -13.71
CA GLU A 94 -7.78 -8.20 -13.36
C GLU A 94 -8.30 -9.55 -12.88
N ALA A 95 -7.66 -10.64 -13.31
CA ALA A 95 -7.97 -11.96 -12.79
C ALA A 95 -7.61 -12.04 -11.29
N GLU A 96 -8.24 -12.94 -10.54
CA GLU A 96 -7.88 -13.20 -9.13
C GLU A 96 -6.40 -13.56 -9.00
N GLU A 97 -5.85 -14.29 -9.98
CA GLU A 97 -4.42 -14.63 -10.07
C GLU A 97 -3.54 -13.39 -10.15
N GLU A 98 -3.91 -12.38 -10.96
CA GLU A 98 -3.14 -11.14 -11.07
C GLU A 98 -3.19 -10.31 -9.78
N VAL A 99 -4.33 -10.31 -9.10
CA VAL A 99 -4.46 -9.63 -7.80
C VAL A 99 -3.64 -10.35 -6.73
N GLN A 100 -3.63 -11.69 -6.75
CA GLN A 100 -2.79 -12.49 -5.87
C GLN A 100 -1.31 -12.20 -6.12
N GLU A 101 -0.87 -12.23 -7.39
CA GLU A 101 0.50 -11.91 -7.78
C GLU A 101 0.90 -10.51 -7.31
N HIS A 102 0.04 -9.51 -7.49
CA HIS A 102 0.33 -8.14 -7.03
C HIS A 102 0.50 -8.09 -5.51
N GLN A 103 -0.32 -8.80 -4.74
CA GLN A 103 -0.15 -8.88 -3.28
C GLN A 103 1.15 -9.59 -2.87
N ASP A 104 1.57 -10.60 -3.62
CA ASP A 104 2.81 -11.32 -3.36
C ASP A 104 4.04 -10.42 -3.63
N VAL A 105 4.09 -9.72 -4.76
CA VAL A 105 5.17 -8.77 -5.05
C VAL A 105 5.18 -7.59 -4.08
N MET A 106 4.00 -7.11 -3.67
CA MET A 106 3.88 -6.08 -2.63
C MET A 106 4.53 -6.53 -1.31
N ARG A 107 4.33 -7.79 -0.92
CA ARG A 107 4.93 -8.37 0.28
C ARG A 107 6.45 -8.44 0.18
N GLU A 108 6.98 -8.84 -0.99
CA GLU A 108 8.42 -8.93 -1.24
C GLU A 108 9.10 -7.57 -1.15
N PHE A 109 8.53 -6.53 -1.80
CA PHE A 109 9.06 -5.18 -1.72
C PHE A 109 8.96 -4.59 -0.31
N ALA A 110 7.87 -4.84 0.41
CA ALA A 110 7.74 -4.43 1.81
C ALA A 110 8.80 -5.10 2.71
N ALA A 111 9.04 -6.39 2.53
CA ALA A 111 10.07 -7.12 3.28
C ALA A 111 11.48 -6.63 2.96
N ALA A 112 11.78 -6.38 1.68
CA ALA A 112 13.06 -5.83 1.26
C ALA A 112 13.29 -4.43 1.86
N ALA A 113 12.29 -3.56 1.83
CA ALA A 113 12.36 -2.23 2.43
C ALA A 113 12.55 -2.29 3.95
N ALA A 114 11.81 -3.15 4.65
CA ALA A 114 11.93 -3.32 6.09
C ALA A 114 13.33 -3.82 6.50
N ASN A 115 13.85 -4.79 5.75
CA ASN A 115 15.20 -5.31 5.97
C ASN A 115 16.29 -4.25 5.72
N HIS A 116 16.11 -3.39 4.71
CA HIS A 116 17.08 -2.36 4.35
C HIS A 116 17.34 -1.35 5.47
N ILE A 117 16.28 -0.98 6.21
CA ILE A 117 16.36 0.00 7.31
C ILE A 117 16.22 -0.62 8.71
N CYS A 118 16.17 -1.94 8.81
CA CYS A 118 16.01 -2.68 10.06
C CYS A 118 14.73 -2.31 10.86
N CYS A 119 13.60 -2.07 10.19
CA CYS A 119 12.32 -1.81 10.86
C CYS A 119 11.45 -3.06 11.00
N TYR A 120 10.38 -2.97 11.80
CA TYR A 120 9.43 -4.07 11.92
C TYR A 120 8.60 -4.24 10.63
N LEU A 121 8.31 -5.49 10.26
CA LEU A 121 7.34 -5.82 9.21
C LEU A 121 6.15 -6.54 9.84
N LEU A 122 4.96 -5.94 9.74
CA LEU A 122 3.71 -6.57 10.16
C LEU A 122 2.83 -6.91 8.96
N ARG A 123 2.21 -8.08 9.04
CA ARG A 123 1.26 -8.57 8.04
C ARG A 123 -0.10 -8.74 8.70
N LEU A 124 -1.05 -7.88 8.33
CA LEU A 124 -2.43 -7.99 8.77
C LEU A 124 -3.22 -8.72 7.68
N LYS A 125 -3.59 -9.96 7.98
CA LYS A 125 -4.23 -10.87 7.04
C LYS A 125 -5.73 -10.93 7.28
N PHE A 126 -6.48 -10.53 6.28
CA PHE A 126 -7.94 -10.54 6.26
C PHE A 126 -8.43 -11.50 5.17
N LEU A 127 -8.13 -12.79 5.39
CA LEU A 127 -8.42 -13.87 4.44
C LEU A 127 -9.77 -14.53 4.70
N GLN A 128 -10.44 -14.16 5.79
CA GLN A 128 -11.79 -14.58 6.13
C GLN A 128 -12.82 -13.71 5.39
N PRO A 129 -14.01 -14.23 5.05
CA PRO A 129 -15.10 -13.38 4.60
C PRO A 129 -15.55 -12.39 5.67
N GLN A 130 -15.87 -11.16 5.25
CA GLN A 130 -16.49 -10.17 6.13
C GLN A 130 -17.88 -10.64 6.56
N LYS A 131 -18.17 -10.53 7.85
CA LYS A 131 -19.47 -10.79 8.48
C LYS A 131 -20.41 -9.59 8.39
N TYR A 132 -19.86 -8.38 8.34
CA TYR A 132 -20.60 -7.13 8.24
C TYR A 132 -19.79 -6.08 7.45
N PRO A 133 -20.44 -5.02 6.92
CA PRO A 133 -19.75 -3.99 6.14
C PRO A 133 -18.60 -3.34 6.93
N TYR A 134 -17.44 -3.18 6.28
CA TYR A 134 -16.24 -2.52 6.82
C TYR A 134 -15.54 -3.24 7.99
N GLN A 135 -15.93 -4.47 8.35
CA GLN A 135 -15.31 -5.24 9.44
C GLN A 135 -13.78 -5.24 9.36
N HIS A 136 -13.19 -5.61 8.22
CA HIS A 136 -11.73 -5.68 8.10
C HIS A 136 -11.05 -4.31 8.22
N ALA A 137 -11.75 -3.23 7.86
CA ALA A 137 -11.20 -1.88 8.01
C ALA A 137 -11.16 -1.49 9.49
N GLU A 138 -12.20 -1.83 10.26
CA GLU A 138 -12.24 -1.63 11.72
C GLU A 138 -11.14 -2.46 12.41
N GLU A 139 -11.02 -3.74 12.06
CA GLU A 139 -10.00 -4.64 12.60
C GLU A 139 -8.58 -4.12 12.28
N ALA A 140 -8.35 -3.67 11.04
CA ALA A 140 -7.07 -3.07 10.64
C ALA A 140 -6.77 -1.77 11.41
N ALA A 141 -7.76 -0.89 11.56
CA ALA A 141 -7.60 0.36 12.30
C ALA A 141 -7.27 0.12 13.77
N SER A 142 -7.95 -0.84 14.41
CA SER A 142 -7.66 -1.23 15.80
C SER A 142 -6.24 -1.79 15.93
N ALA A 143 -5.84 -2.69 15.03
CA ALA A 143 -4.51 -3.29 15.04
C ALA A 143 -3.39 -2.24 14.84
N LEU A 144 -3.61 -1.27 13.94
CA LEU A 144 -2.70 -0.14 13.72
C LEU A 144 -2.59 0.75 14.96
N ALA A 145 -3.72 1.10 15.58
CA ALA A 145 -3.73 1.90 16.81
C ALA A 145 -2.97 1.22 17.96
N ASP A 146 -3.14 -0.09 18.11
CA ASP A 146 -2.42 -0.86 19.12
C ASP A 146 -0.93 -0.99 18.80
N LEU A 147 -0.55 -1.09 17.52
CA LEU A 147 0.84 -1.07 17.09
C LEU A 147 1.51 0.26 17.45
N VAL A 148 0.87 1.39 17.14
CA VAL A 148 1.40 2.73 17.47
C VAL A 148 1.62 2.87 18.97
N LYS A 149 0.66 2.42 19.80
CA LYS A 149 0.81 2.41 21.26
C LYS A 149 1.99 1.56 21.74
N LYS A 150 2.17 0.36 21.14
CA LYS A 150 3.29 -0.53 21.49
C LYS A 150 4.63 0.09 21.14
N LEU A 151 4.77 0.63 19.93
CA LEU A 151 6.01 1.27 19.48
C LEU A 151 6.38 2.47 20.36
N LYS A 152 5.40 3.29 20.74
CA LYS A 152 5.61 4.39 21.71
C LYS A 152 6.12 3.93 23.07
N GLY A 153 5.66 2.77 23.54
CA GLY A 153 6.07 2.22 24.83
C GLY A 153 7.45 1.57 24.83
N MET A 154 8.12 1.47 23.67
CA MET A 154 9.45 0.88 23.53
C MET A 154 10.60 1.89 23.61
N GLY A 155 10.31 3.19 23.43
CA GLY A 155 11.26 4.29 23.60
C GLY A 155 11.19 4.90 25.00
#